data_AF-A0A938FB18-F1
#
_entry.id   AF-A0A938FB18-F1
#
_cell.length_a   1.000
_cell.length_b   1.000
_cell.length_c   1.000
_cell.angle_alpha   90.00
_cell.angle_beta   90.00
_cell.angle_gamma   90.00
#
_symmetry.space_group_name_H-M   'P 1'
#
loop_
_entity.id
_entity.type
_entity.pdbx_description
1 polymer ?
#
loop_
_entity_poly.entity_id
_entity_poly.type
_entity_poly.pdbx_seq_one_letter_code
_entity_poly.pdbx_strand_id
1 'polypeptide(L)' 'VDAILIEENRVTKGEAIMIVAGSPPGIPGSTNAMRVHIIGDAVGGVAPAYR' A
#
# COMPACT_ATOMS: atom_id res chain seq x y z
N VAL A 1 -2.22 -3.15 5.08
CA VAL A 1 -0.80 -3.07 4.66
C VAL A 1 0.01 -2.34 5.71
N ASP A 2 -0.30 -1.06 5.98
CA ASP A 2 0.44 -0.21 6.91
C ASP A 2 0.66 -0.83 8.30
N ALA A 3 -0.41 -1.35 8.93
CA ALA A 3 -0.33 -1.94 10.26
C ALA A 3 0.71 -3.07 10.35
N ILE A 4 0.69 -4.00 9.39
CA ILE A 4 1.59 -5.15 9.35
C ILE A 4 3.03 -4.69 9.13
N LEU A 5 3.27 -3.77 8.19
CA LEU A 5 4.63 -3.30 7.88
C LEU A 5 5.26 -2.50 9.04
N ILE A 6 4.44 -1.75 9.79
CA ILE A 6 4.88 -1.03 10.99
C ILE A 6 5.16 -2.00 12.13
N GLU A 7 4.29 -3.00 12.35
CA GLU A 7 4.48 -4.04 13.38
C GLU A 7 5.77 -4.85 13.14
N GLU A 8 6.06 -5.16 11.87
CA GLU A 8 7.31 -5.82 11.47
C GLU A 8 8.55 -4.91 11.53
N ASN A 9 8.42 -3.64 11.93
CA ASN A 9 9.49 -2.61 11.92
C ASN A 9 10.18 -2.45 10.56
N ARG A 10 9.46 -2.66 9.45
CA ARG A 10 10.03 -2.60 8.09
C ARG A 10 9.97 -1.22 7.47
N VAL A 11 9.09 -0.37 7.97
CA VAL A 11 8.83 0.98 7.47
C VAL A 11 8.43 1.89 8.63
N THR A 12 8.56 3.20 8.40
CA THR A 12 8.14 4.24 9.36
C THR A 12 6.98 5.07 8.81
N LYS A 13 6.19 5.70 9.69
CA LYS A 13 5.13 6.64 9.25
C LYS A 13 5.75 7.80 8.48
N GLY A 14 5.12 8.19 7.37
CA GLY A 14 5.62 9.22 6.45
C GLY A 14 6.58 8.69 5.38
N GLU A 15 6.98 7.41 5.43
CA GLU A 15 7.83 6.79 4.43
C GLU A 15 7.04 6.47 3.16
N ALA A 16 7.64 6.68 1.99
CA ALA A 16 7.04 6.34 0.71
C ALA A 16 7.36 4.90 0.31
N ILE A 17 6.32 4.13 -0.02
CA ILE A 17 6.44 2.74 -0.48
C ILE A 17 5.81 2.55 -1.85
N MET A 18 6.30 1.54 -2.57
CA MET A 18 5.70 1.05 -3.82
C MET A 18 4.92 -0.24 -3.54
N ILE A 19 3.63 -0.25 -3.86
CA ILE A 19 2.79 -1.45 -3.83
C ILE A 19 2.68 -1.97 -5.26
N VAL A 20 3.00 -3.25 -5.46
CA VAL A 20 2.97 -3.92 -6.76
C VAL A 20 2.13 -5.19 -6.64
N ALA A 21 1.16 -5.38 -7.54
CA ALA A 21 0.22 -6.51 -7.49
C ALA A 21 -0.34 -6.87 -8.88
N GLY A 22 -1.09 -7.97 -8.95
CA GLY A 22 -1.97 -8.29 -10.07
C GLY A 22 -3.42 -7.88 -9.78
N SER A 23 -4.11 -7.35 -10.80
CA SER A 23 -5.52 -6.98 -10.77
C SER A 23 -6.29 -7.66 -11.91
N PRO A 24 -7.49 -8.22 -11.66
CA PRO A 24 -8.16 -8.32 -10.36
C PRO A 24 -7.50 -9.36 -9.44
N PRO A 25 -7.57 -9.17 -8.11
CA PRO A 25 -7.03 -10.14 -7.16
C PRO A 25 -7.75 -11.49 -7.29
N GLY A 26 -7.02 -12.59 -7.07
CA GLY A 26 -7.56 -13.95 -7.07
C GLY A 26 -7.64 -14.62 -8.44
N ILE A 27 -7.33 -13.91 -9.53
CA ILE A 27 -7.19 -14.49 -10.88
C ILE A 27 -5.70 -14.54 -11.23
N PRO A 28 -5.11 -15.71 -11.51
CA PRO A 28 -3.72 -15.80 -11.96
C PRO A 28 -3.50 -15.02 -13.26
N GLY A 29 -2.44 -14.21 -13.28
CA GLY A 29 -2.12 -13.31 -14.39
C GLY A 29 -0.77 -12.64 -14.19
N SER A 30 -0.51 -11.56 -14.94
CA SER A 30 0.71 -10.78 -14.80
C SER A 30 0.64 -9.78 -13.65
N THR A 31 1.81 -9.32 -13.21
CA THR A 31 1.94 -8.16 -12.33
C THR A 31 1.64 -6.88 -13.11
N ASN A 32 0.41 -6.38 -13.02
CA ASN A 32 -0.12 -5.33 -13.89
C ASN A 32 -0.61 -4.08 -13.15
N ALA A 33 -0.50 -4.03 -11.82
CA ALA A 33 -0.95 -2.91 -11.01
C ALA A 33 0.18 -2.41 -10.10
N MET A 34 0.31 -1.09 -10.01
CA MET A 34 1.30 -0.42 -9.16
C MET A 34 0.71 0.85 -8.57
N ARG A 35 1.06 1.13 -7.31
CA ARG A 35 0.66 2.36 -6.61
C ARG A 35 1.75 2.81 -5.64
N VAL A 36 2.09 4.09 -5.68
CA VAL A 36 2.88 4.74 -4.64
C VAL A 36 1.95 5.08 -3.46
N HIS A 37 2.40 4.77 -2.24
CA HIS A 37 1.65 4.99 -1.02
C HIS A 37 2.56 5.54 0.07
N ILE A 38 2.09 6.53 0.83
CA ILE A 38 2.81 7.04 2.00
C ILE A 38 2.26 6.34 3.25
N ILE A 39 3.14 5.74 4.04
CA ILE A 39 2.75 5.01 5.25
C ILE A 39 2.04 5.94 6.24
N GLY A 40 0.84 5.55 6.66
CA GLY A 40 -0.01 6.31 7.57
C GLY A 40 -1.14 7.09 6.90
N ASP A 41 -1.08 7.32 5.59
CA ASP A 41 -2.10 8.11 4.87
C ASP A 41 -3.48 7.44 4.85
N ALA A 42 -3.50 6.10 4.85
CA ALA A 42 -4.75 5.34 4.88
C ALA A 42 -5.47 5.50 6.23
N VAL A 43 -4.71 5.52 7.33
CA VAL A 43 -5.26 5.70 8.68
C VAL A 43 -5.71 7.14 8.91
N GLY A 44 -4.99 8.11 8.34
CA GLY A 44 -5.36 9.52 8.41
C GLY A 44 -6.49 9.96 7.47
N GLY A 45 -6.99 9.07 6.59
CA GLY A 45 -8.00 9.41 5.59
C GLY A 45 -7.52 10.36 4.49
N VAL A 46 -6.19 10.51 4.32
CA VAL A 46 -5.59 11.48 3.40
C VAL A 46 -5.30 10.87 2.02
N ALA A 47 -5.17 9.54 1.97
CA ALA A 47 -4.85 8.84 0.74
C ALA A 47 -5.94 9.04 -0.34
N PRO A 48 -5.59 9.35 -1.61
CA PRO A 48 -6.54 9.69 -2.68
C PRO A 48 -7.65 8.65 -2.93
N ALA A 49 -7.41 7.39 -2.57
CA ALA A 49 -8.38 6.30 -2.73
C ALA A 49 -9.46 6.24 -1.63
N TYR A 50 -9.34 7.04 -0.58
CA TYR A 50 -10.30 7.11 0.54
C TYR A 50 -11.03 8.47 0.61
N ARG A 51 -10.88 9.30 -0.42
CA ARG A 51 -11.61 10.55 -0.58
C ARG A 51 -12.90 10.32 -1.37
#